data_AF-A0A7J5XPT8-F1
#
_entry.id   AF-A0A7J5XPT8-F1
#
_cell.length_a   1.000
_cell.length_b   1.000
_cell.length_c   1.000
_cell.angle_alpha   90.00
_cell.angle_beta   90.00
_cell.angle_gamma   90.00
#
_symmetry.space_group_name_H-M   'P 1'
#
loop_
_entity.id
_entity.type
_entity.pdbx_description
1 polymer ?
#
loop_
_entity_poly.entity_id
_entity_poly.type
_entity_poly.pdbx_seq_one_letter_code
_entity_poly.pdbx_strand_id
1 'polypeptide(L)'
;MPQNESCSKVCCRVVYSCHWKSKVKKHACCWLSYVALVSLLCLCWMYICLVTYNDREDVNGKSFQKLKLWVNWFMVLIIISAVMTSYCVLLLLFALFQVALREPLNLHWLHKILLFIGVIFVALGLTGISSEWQQEWPTVPFSLQATAPFLQFGAVGALTLLSSFVFKGIHAAKEKWSKFLIGAVFVVLSAAIFLCPLIIQSPCLIERAELPEKPKLIGHRGAPMMAPENTIMSFNESISCGVIAFETDVQLRTTNVKDKFPNKDFNQSANLTWEELQSLNAGEWFIKTDPFESVSKLSEEERETARNQTIPSLRQLLDLAKQHNIPVIFDLYSPNQENDTVATVDTILRSGIDPSLILWLPQVGREYVIKTAPGFIQETRGKNITVNLWVVNERWLFSLLWCAGANSVTTNSCHLLKDMEKPNWVMAPLTYKVIWITVDIVSIFIIIGLYILQWSREAESKYFGLERERTVALLARQVDP
;
A
#
# COMPACT_ATOMS: atom_id res chain seq x y z
N MET A 1 5.99 -41.01 -30.72
CA MET A 1 6.07 -39.59 -30.29
C MET A 1 6.41 -38.76 -31.53
N PRO A 2 5.73 -37.64 -31.83
CA PRO A 2 6.15 -36.80 -32.94
C PRO A 2 7.48 -36.14 -32.55
N GLN A 3 8.55 -36.57 -33.23
CA GLN A 3 9.91 -36.09 -33.06
C GLN A 3 10.06 -34.70 -33.68
N ASN A 4 9.74 -33.63 -32.93
CA ASN A 4 10.35 -32.28 -32.99
C ASN A 4 9.54 -31.20 -32.25
N GLU A 5 8.70 -31.54 -31.26
CA GLU A 5 8.16 -30.48 -30.38
C GLU A 5 9.21 -30.13 -29.32
N SER A 6 9.72 -28.90 -29.36
CA SER A 6 10.60 -28.35 -28.31
C SER A 6 9.99 -28.56 -26.93
N CYS A 7 10.77 -29.07 -25.97
CA CYS A 7 10.35 -29.35 -24.59
C CYS A 7 9.63 -28.13 -23.95
N SER A 8 10.10 -26.91 -24.26
CA SER A 8 9.49 -25.65 -23.82
C SER A 8 8.06 -25.46 -24.34
N LYS A 9 7.78 -25.84 -25.59
CA LYS A 9 6.43 -25.77 -26.18
C LYS A 9 5.47 -26.73 -25.49
N VAL A 10 5.90 -27.97 -25.26
CA VAL A 10 5.08 -28.99 -24.60
C VAL A 10 4.79 -28.60 -23.16
N CYS A 11 5.79 -28.13 -22.41
CA CYS A 11 5.62 -27.69 -21.03
C CYS A 11 4.62 -26.52 -20.91
N CYS A 12 4.78 -25.45 -21.70
CA CYS A 12 3.85 -24.31 -21.66
C CYS A 12 2.42 -24.71 -22.04
N ARG A 13 2.25 -25.59 -23.04
CA ARG A 13 0.95 -26.10 -23.47
C ARG A 13 0.29 -26.92 -22.36
N VAL A 14 1.04 -27.81 -21.71
CA VAL A 14 0.52 -28.66 -20.62
C VAL A 14 0.10 -27.80 -19.43
N VAL A 15 0.89 -26.80 -19.03
CA VAL A 15 0.54 -25.95 -17.87
C VAL A 15 -0.73 -25.12 -18.13
N TYR A 16 -0.91 -24.56 -19.33
CA TYR A 16 -2.05 -23.68 -19.62
C TYR A 16 -3.34 -24.43 -19.99
N SER A 17 -3.19 -25.57 -20.67
CA SER A 17 -4.32 -26.31 -21.25
C SER A 17 -4.58 -27.67 -20.60
N CYS A 18 -3.64 -28.22 -19.84
CA CYS A 18 -3.63 -29.61 -19.35
C CYS A 18 -3.73 -30.67 -20.46
N HIS A 19 -3.37 -30.33 -21.70
CA HIS A 19 -3.40 -31.25 -22.84
C HIS A 19 -2.00 -31.46 -23.44
N TRP A 20 -1.66 -32.72 -23.71
CA TRP A 20 -0.44 -33.09 -24.45
C TRP A 20 -0.55 -32.86 -25.97
N LYS A 21 -1.77 -32.81 -26.53
CA LYS A 21 -2.01 -32.66 -27.97
C LYS A 21 -2.80 -31.38 -28.26
N SER A 22 -2.39 -30.67 -29.32
CA SER A 22 -3.05 -29.45 -29.80
C SER A 22 -4.47 -29.76 -30.30
N LYS A 23 -5.48 -29.07 -29.74
CA LYS A 23 -6.88 -29.08 -30.22
C LYS A 23 -7.31 -27.64 -30.46
N VAL A 24 -7.80 -27.30 -31.65
CA VAL A 24 -8.21 -25.91 -31.96
C VAL A 24 -9.67 -25.67 -31.51
N LYS A 25 -9.92 -24.64 -30.70
CA LYS A 25 -11.28 -24.17 -30.33
C LYS A 25 -11.53 -22.73 -30.80
N LYS A 26 -12.77 -22.43 -31.23
CA LYS A 26 -13.21 -21.17 -31.85
C LYS A 26 -13.20 -19.91 -30.95
N HIS A 27 -13.00 -20.02 -29.62
CA HIS A 27 -13.14 -18.89 -28.67
C HIS A 27 -11.84 -18.49 -27.93
N ALA A 28 -10.68 -18.79 -28.50
CA ALA A 28 -9.36 -18.60 -27.87
C ALA A 28 -9.02 -17.13 -27.51
N CYS A 29 -9.47 -16.15 -28.30
CA CYS A 29 -9.11 -14.74 -28.13
C CYS A 29 -9.76 -14.08 -26.90
N CYS A 30 -11.04 -14.36 -26.62
CA CYS A 30 -11.76 -13.77 -25.49
C CYS A 30 -11.17 -14.14 -24.13
N TRP A 31 -10.60 -15.35 -24.02
CA TRP A 31 -9.99 -15.82 -22.77
C TRP A 31 -8.64 -15.16 -22.50
N LEU A 32 -7.85 -14.82 -23.52
CA LEU A 32 -6.61 -14.06 -23.32
C LEU A 32 -6.90 -12.67 -22.77
N SER A 33 -7.87 -11.95 -23.37
CA SER A 33 -8.29 -10.64 -22.88
C SER A 33 -8.83 -10.71 -21.45
N TYR A 34 -9.59 -11.76 -21.12
CA TYR A 34 -10.08 -11.98 -19.76
C TYR A 34 -8.94 -12.24 -18.76
N VAL A 35 -7.97 -13.12 -19.10
CA VAL A 35 -6.78 -13.37 -18.26
C VAL A 35 -5.98 -12.08 -18.05
N ALA A 36 -5.77 -11.29 -19.10
CA ALA A 36 -5.08 -10.01 -19.01
C ALA A 36 -5.82 -9.02 -18.10
N LEU A 37 -7.14 -8.91 -18.24
CA LEU A 37 -7.97 -8.04 -17.40
C LEU A 37 -7.93 -8.45 -15.92
N VAL A 38 -8.09 -9.75 -15.63
CA VAL A 38 -8.05 -10.26 -14.25
C VAL A 38 -6.65 -10.10 -13.64
N SER A 39 -5.59 -10.30 -14.44
CA SER A 39 -4.22 -10.07 -13.98
C SER A 39 -3.98 -8.60 -13.63
N LEU A 40 -4.47 -7.67 -14.46
CA LEU A 40 -4.41 -6.23 -14.18
C LEU A 40 -5.21 -5.88 -12.91
N LEU A 41 -6.41 -6.44 -12.77
CA LEU A 41 -7.25 -6.23 -11.58
C LEU A 41 -6.54 -6.72 -10.31
N CYS A 42 -5.92 -7.92 -10.34
CA CYS A 42 -5.15 -8.44 -9.21
C CYS A 42 -3.90 -7.60 -8.91
N LEU A 43 -3.20 -7.08 -9.94
CA LEU A 43 -2.09 -6.15 -9.74
C LEU A 43 -2.54 -4.84 -9.08
N CYS A 44 -3.66 -4.26 -9.51
CA CYS A 44 -4.24 -3.08 -8.89
C CYS A 44 -4.65 -3.36 -7.43
N TRP A 45 -5.27 -4.52 -7.18
CA TRP A 45 -5.62 -4.94 -5.83
C TRP A 45 -4.38 -5.10 -4.94
N MET A 46 -3.35 -5.79 -5.42
CA MET A 46 -2.09 -5.97 -4.71
C MET A 46 -1.45 -4.61 -4.39
N TYR A 47 -1.46 -3.67 -5.34
CA TYR A 47 -0.99 -2.31 -5.12
C TYR A 47 -1.78 -1.63 -4.00
N ILE A 48 -3.11 -1.69 -4.00
CA ILE A 48 -3.94 -1.14 -2.93
C ILE A 48 -3.55 -1.75 -1.58
N CYS A 49 -3.41 -3.09 -1.49
CA CYS A 49 -3.01 -3.74 -0.25
C CYS A 49 -1.62 -3.30 0.24
N LEU A 50 -0.65 -3.08 -0.66
CA LEU A 50 0.68 -2.59 -0.27
C LEU A 50 0.63 -1.15 0.24
N VAL A 51 -0.23 -0.32 -0.34
CA VAL A 51 -0.40 1.07 0.06
C VAL A 51 -1.09 1.18 1.42
N THR A 52 -2.07 0.33 1.70
CA THR A 52 -2.78 0.28 3.00
C THR A 52 -1.96 -0.38 4.10
N TYR A 53 -0.69 -0.73 3.85
CA TYR A 53 0.21 -1.29 4.86
C TYR A 53 0.43 -0.33 6.05
N ASN A 54 0.35 0.99 5.81
CA ASN A 54 0.39 2.00 6.86
C ASN A 54 -0.65 1.77 7.97
N ASP A 55 -1.79 1.19 7.59
CA ASP A 55 -3.00 1.02 8.41
C ASP A 55 -3.20 -0.44 8.84
N ARG A 56 -2.17 -1.28 8.67
CA ARG A 56 -2.20 -2.72 8.97
C ARG A 56 -2.67 -3.04 10.39
N GLU A 57 -2.37 -2.16 11.34
CA GLU A 57 -2.71 -2.34 12.76
C GLU A 57 -4.19 -2.12 13.02
N ASP A 58 -4.83 -1.16 12.33
CA ASP A 58 -6.28 -0.97 12.42
C ASP A 58 -7.02 -2.16 11.80
N VAL A 59 -6.50 -2.71 10.69
CA VAL A 59 -7.03 -3.94 10.08
C VAL A 59 -6.91 -5.12 11.05
N ASN A 60 -5.73 -5.35 11.63
CA ASN A 60 -5.50 -6.41 12.61
C ASN A 60 -6.43 -6.26 13.83
N GLY A 61 -6.56 -5.03 14.36
CA GLY A 61 -7.43 -4.71 15.49
C GLY A 61 -8.91 -5.01 15.21
N LYS A 62 -9.45 -4.51 14.09
CA LYS A 62 -10.85 -4.77 13.68
C LYS A 62 -11.09 -6.25 13.39
N SER A 63 -10.16 -6.94 12.74
CA SER A 63 -10.26 -8.38 12.49
C SER A 63 -10.24 -9.17 13.80
N PHE A 64 -9.37 -8.82 14.76
CA PHE A 64 -9.36 -9.42 16.09
C PHE A 64 -10.69 -9.19 16.82
N GLN A 65 -11.27 -7.99 16.75
CA GLN A 65 -12.57 -7.73 17.37
C GLN A 65 -13.69 -8.62 16.81
N LYS A 66 -13.68 -8.92 15.52
CA LYS A 66 -14.68 -9.79 14.87
C LYS A 66 -14.41 -11.28 15.10
N LEU A 67 -13.17 -11.72 14.94
CA LEU A 67 -12.79 -13.14 14.91
C LEU A 67 -12.32 -13.69 16.26
N LYS A 68 -11.97 -12.81 17.21
CA LYS A 68 -11.41 -13.15 18.54
C LYS A 68 -10.13 -13.99 18.50
N LEU A 69 -9.44 -13.99 17.36
CA LEU A 69 -8.18 -14.70 17.13
C LEU A 69 -7.07 -13.69 16.88
N TRP A 70 -6.04 -13.73 17.72
CA TRP A 70 -4.89 -12.83 17.60
C TRP A 70 -3.93 -13.35 16.53
N VAL A 71 -4.10 -12.83 15.31
CA VAL A 71 -3.32 -13.17 14.12
C VAL A 71 -3.04 -11.87 13.37
N ASN A 72 -1.90 -11.78 12.70
CA ASN A 72 -1.60 -10.72 11.74
C ASN A 72 -2.45 -10.90 10.46
N TRP A 73 -3.75 -10.64 10.58
CA TRP A 73 -4.75 -10.79 9.52
C TRP A 73 -4.41 -9.99 8.27
N PHE A 74 -3.78 -8.82 8.44
CA PHE A 74 -3.30 -8.02 7.33
C PHE A 74 -2.22 -8.76 6.52
N MET A 75 -1.26 -9.40 7.18
CA MET A 75 -0.25 -10.21 6.48
C MET A 75 -0.86 -11.45 5.80
N VAL A 76 -1.88 -12.07 6.39
CA VAL A 76 -2.63 -13.15 5.73
C VAL A 76 -3.29 -12.63 4.44
N LEU A 77 -3.92 -11.45 4.48
CA LEU A 77 -4.51 -10.81 3.31
C LEU A 77 -3.47 -10.53 2.22
N ILE A 78 -2.29 -10.02 2.61
CA ILE A 78 -1.17 -9.76 1.70
C ILE A 78 -0.68 -11.05 1.05
N ILE A 79 -0.48 -12.13 1.81
CA ILE A 79 0.00 -13.41 1.29
C ILE A 79 -1.00 -13.99 0.29
N ILE A 80 -2.30 -14.02 0.62
CA ILE A 80 -3.34 -14.51 -0.30
C ILE A 80 -3.37 -13.66 -1.57
N SER A 81 -3.30 -12.33 -1.44
CA SER A 81 -3.29 -11.39 -2.57
C SER A 81 -2.06 -11.58 -3.45
N ALA A 82 -0.88 -11.81 -2.85
CA ALA A 82 0.37 -12.03 -3.55
C ALA A 82 0.35 -13.37 -4.31
N VAL A 83 -0.14 -14.44 -3.70
CA VAL A 83 -0.29 -15.76 -4.36
C VAL A 83 -1.27 -15.64 -5.54
N MET A 84 -2.43 -15.02 -5.33
CA MET A 84 -3.43 -14.81 -6.39
C MET A 84 -2.87 -13.99 -7.56
N THR A 85 -2.19 -12.89 -7.25
CA THR A 85 -1.58 -12.00 -8.26
C THR A 85 -0.47 -12.72 -9.03
N SER A 86 0.42 -13.41 -8.31
CA SER A 86 1.50 -14.20 -8.92
C SER A 86 0.95 -15.27 -9.85
N TYR A 87 -0.10 -15.98 -9.42
CA TYR A 87 -0.78 -16.97 -10.24
C TYR A 87 -1.38 -16.36 -11.52
N CYS A 88 -2.08 -15.23 -11.42
CA CYS A 88 -2.68 -14.56 -12.59
C CYS A 88 -1.60 -14.06 -13.57
N VAL A 89 -0.55 -13.42 -13.06
CA VAL A 89 0.58 -12.92 -13.88
C VAL A 89 1.31 -14.08 -14.56
N LEU A 90 1.61 -15.16 -13.85
CA LEU A 90 2.22 -16.35 -14.43
C LEU A 90 1.33 -16.96 -15.53
N LEU A 91 0.02 -17.05 -15.30
CA LEU A 91 -0.93 -17.54 -16.28
C LEU A 91 -0.98 -16.65 -17.53
N LEU A 92 -0.92 -15.33 -17.37
CA LEU A 92 -0.79 -14.38 -18.47
C LEU A 92 0.52 -14.57 -19.24
N LEU A 93 1.65 -14.73 -18.54
CA LEU A 93 2.95 -14.99 -19.17
C LEU A 93 2.90 -16.29 -20.00
N PHE A 94 2.33 -17.38 -19.47
CA PHE A 94 2.14 -18.61 -20.23
C PHE A 94 1.24 -18.43 -21.46
N ALA A 95 0.22 -17.57 -21.37
CA ALA A 95 -0.63 -17.24 -22.50
C ALA A 95 0.16 -16.48 -23.58
N LEU A 96 0.96 -15.48 -23.19
CA LEU A 96 1.83 -14.73 -24.09
C LEU A 96 2.89 -15.64 -24.75
N PHE A 97 3.50 -16.56 -24.00
CA PHE A 97 4.43 -17.54 -24.56
C PHE A 97 3.76 -18.43 -25.61
N GLN A 98 2.54 -18.91 -25.38
CA GLN A 98 1.81 -19.67 -26.39
C GLN A 98 1.52 -18.85 -27.64
N VAL A 99 1.17 -17.56 -27.50
CA VAL A 99 1.03 -16.65 -28.66
C VAL A 99 2.35 -16.55 -29.42
N ALA A 100 3.48 -16.37 -28.72
CA ALA A 100 4.79 -16.31 -29.37
C ALA A 100 5.18 -17.61 -30.09
N LEU A 101 4.77 -18.76 -29.55
CA LEU A 101 5.03 -20.09 -30.10
C LEU A 101 4.00 -20.53 -31.15
N ARG A 102 2.98 -19.70 -31.44
CA ARG A 102 1.84 -19.98 -32.35
C ARG A 102 1.00 -21.20 -31.92
N GLU A 103 0.88 -21.41 -30.62
CA GLU A 103 0.06 -22.46 -30.02
C GLU A 103 -1.40 -21.99 -29.79
N PRO A 104 -2.39 -22.89 -29.86
CA PRO A 104 -3.78 -22.51 -29.59
C PRO A 104 -3.99 -22.22 -28.10
N LEU A 105 -4.58 -21.06 -27.80
CA LEU A 105 -4.90 -20.64 -26.44
C LEU A 105 -6.14 -21.40 -25.93
N ASN A 106 -5.90 -22.56 -25.33
CA ASN A 106 -6.94 -23.36 -24.70
C ASN A 106 -6.83 -23.27 -23.19
N LEU A 107 -7.52 -22.29 -22.60
CA LEU A 107 -7.53 -22.16 -21.15
C LEU A 107 -8.32 -23.32 -20.51
N HIS A 108 -7.66 -24.07 -19.63
CA HIS A 108 -8.28 -25.15 -18.88
C HIS A 108 -9.43 -24.66 -17.97
N TRP A 109 -10.46 -25.48 -17.74
CA TRP A 109 -11.65 -25.09 -16.97
C TRP A 109 -11.32 -24.72 -15.52
N LEU A 110 -10.35 -25.41 -14.91
CA LEU A 110 -9.88 -25.10 -13.55
C LEU A 110 -9.35 -23.67 -13.45
N HIS A 111 -8.55 -23.21 -14.43
CA HIS A 111 -8.03 -21.84 -14.42
C HIS A 111 -9.16 -20.82 -14.56
N LYS A 112 -10.22 -21.12 -15.31
CA LYS A 112 -11.40 -20.25 -15.40
C LYS A 112 -12.04 -20.08 -14.04
N ILE A 113 -12.27 -21.17 -13.31
CA ILE A 113 -12.83 -21.12 -11.95
C ILE A 113 -11.93 -20.30 -11.02
N LEU A 114 -10.62 -20.55 -11.04
CA LEU A 114 -9.66 -19.81 -10.20
C LEU A 114 -9.65 -18.30 -10.52
N LEU A 115 -9.76 -17.92 -11.79
CA LEU A 115 -9.88 -16.51 -12.19
C LEU A 115 -11.19 -15.89 -11.69
N PHE A 116 -12.31 -16.60 -11.78
CA PHE A 116 -13.59 -16.13 -11.22
C PHE A 116 -13.52 -15.95 -9.70
N ILE A 117 -12.90 -16.90 -8.99
CA ILE A 117 -12.65 -16.78 -7.54
C ILE A 117 -11.78 -15.55 -7.26
N GLY A 118 -10.74 -15.31 -8.06
CA GLY A 118 -9.90 -14.12 -7.95
C GLY A 118 -10.68 -12.81 -8.09
N VAL A 119 -11.58 -12.72 -9.07
CA VAL A 119 -12.44 -11.54 -9.26
C VAL A 119 -13.37 -11.32 -8.07
N ILE A 120 -14.00 -12.39 -7.55
CA ILE A 120 -14.87 -12.31 -6.38
C ILE A 120 -14.06 -11.85 -5.15
N PHE A 121 -12.88 -12.40 -4.94
CA PHE A 121 -11.98 -12.02 -3.86
C PHE A 121 -11.63 -10.53 -3.90
N VAL A 122 -11.22 -10.01 -5.08
CA VAL A 122 -10.93 -8.58 -5.23
C VAL A 122 -12.18 -7.73 -4.99
N ALA A 123 -13.34 -8.13 -5.51
CA ALA A 123 -14.59 -7.40 -5.30
C ALA A 123 -14.99 -7.32 -3.81
N LEU A 124 -14.86 -8.43 -3.08
CA LEU A 124 -15.09 -8.47 -1.64
C LEU A 124 -14.09 -7.60 -0.88
N GLY A 125 -12.81 -7.64 -1.26
CA GLY A 125 -11.77 -6.80 -0.66
C GLY A 125 -12.06 -5.31 -0.84
N LEU A 126 -12.38 -4.88 -2.07
CA LEU A 126 -12.76 -3.49 -2.38
C LEU A 126 -14.01 -3.04 -1.63
N THR A 127 -15.00 -3.93 -1.51
CA THR A 127 -16.23 -3.66 -0.74
C THR A 127 -15.91 -3.51 0.75
N GLY A 128 -15.05 -4.37 1.30
CA GLY A 128 -14.63 -4.31 2.70
C GLY A 128 -13.93 -2.99 3.03
N ILE A 129 -12.95 -2.58 2.20
CA ILE A 129 -12.26 -1.28 2.34
C ILE A 129 -13.27 -0.13 2.24
N SER A 130 -14.19 -0.18 1.27
CA SER A 130 -15.18 0.89 1.08
C SER A 130 -16.19 1.01 2.21
N SER A 131 -16.49 -0.07 2.92
CA SER A 131 -17.47 -0.07 4.01
C SER A 131 -16.87 0.29 5.37
N GLU A 132 -15.66 -0.18 5.66
CA GLU A 132 -15.08 -0.14 7.01
C GLU A 132 -13.90 0.85 7.13
N TRP A 133 -13.35 1.28 6.00
CA TRP A 133 -12.16 2.14 5.89
C TRP A 133 -12.34 3.23 4.83
N GLN A 134 -13.54 3.81 4.71
CA GLN A 134 -13.83 4.83 3.71
C GLN A 134 -12.88 6.04 3.80
N GLN A 135 -12.45 6.39 5.02
CA GLN A 135 -11.55 7.51 5.29
C GLN A 135 -10.13 7.29 4.77
N GLU A 136 -9.72 6.03 4.52
CA GLU A 136 -8.38 5.67 4.06
C GLU A 136 -8.23 5.63 2.53
N TRP A 137 -9.34 5.75 1.78
CA TRP A 137 -9.29 5.80 0.31
C TRP A 137 -8.34 6.86 -0.28
N PRO A 138 -8.20 8.07 0.29
CA PRO A 138 -7.24 9.07 -0.16
C PRO A 138 -5.77 8.61 -0.14
N THR A 139 -5.42 7.57 0.63
CA THR A 139 -4.05 7.02 0.67
C THR A 139 -3.63 6.45 -0.69
N VAL A 140 -4.56 5.90 -1.47
CA VAL A 140 -4.28 5.37 -2.83
C VAL A 140 -3.82 6.46 -3.81
N PRO A 141 -4.55 7.57 -4.02
CA PRO A 141 -4.07 8.66 -4.87
C PRO A 141 -2.82 9.35 -4.31
N PHE A 142 -2.64 9.47 -2.98
CA PHE A 142 -1.37 9.97 -2.42
C PHE A 142 -0.19 9.06 -2.78
N SER A 143 -0.36 7.73 -2.67
CA SER A 143 0.68 6.80 -3.10
C SER A 143 0.94 6.89 -4.61
N LEU A 144 -0.08 7.14 -5.44
CA LEU A 144 0.14 7.40 -6.86
C LEU A 144 0.98 8.67 -7.09
N GLN A 145 0.81 9.74 -6.30
CA GLN A 145 1.73 10.89 -6.39
C GLN A 145 3.17 10.51 -6.02
N ALA A 146 3.37 9.58 -5.07
CA ALA A 146 4.70 9.09 -4.71
C ALA A 146 5.31 8.12 -5.73
N THR A 147 4.48 7.33 -6.43
CA THR A 147 4.95 6.19 -7.25
C THR A 147 4.80 6.39 -8.75
N ALA A 148 3.99 7.34 -9.21
CA ALA A 148 3.67 7.54 -10.62
C ALA A 148 4.89 7.70 -11.54
N PRO A 149 5.96 8.46 -11.18
CA PRO A 149 7.18 8.50 -11.99
C PRO A 149 7.77 7.10 -12.27
N PHE A 150 7.82 6.24 -11.26
CA PHE A 150 8.36 4.89 -11.39
C PHE A 150 7.40 3.94 -12.11
N LEU A 151 6.10 4.07 -11.85
CA LEU A 151 5.07 3.32 -12.56
C LEU A 151 5.07 3.65 -14.06
N GLN A 152 5.34 4.91 -14.42
CA GLN A 152 5.49 5.30 -15.83
C GLN A 152 6.68 4.61 -16.48
N PHE A 153 7.87 4.63 -15.87
CA PHE A 153 9.03 3.92 -16.41
C PHE A 153 8.78 2.41 -16.54
N GLY A 154 8.12 1.82 -15.54
CA GLY A 154 7.70 0.42 -15.58
C GLY A 154 6.72 0.14 -16.72
N ALA A 155 5.75 1.03 -16.94
CA ALA A 155 4.78 0.93 -18.03
C ALA A 155 5.43 1.06 -19.42
N VAL A 156 6.39 1.97 -19.58
CA VAL A 156 7.19 2.08 -20.81
C VAL A 156 7.96 0.80 -21.07
N GLY A 157 8.67 0.26 -20.06
CA GLY A 157 9.39 -1.00 -20.19
C GLY A 157 8.47 -2.16 -20.57
N ALA A 158 7.31 -2.28 -19.92
CA ALA A 158 6.30 -3.28 -20.27
C ALA A 158 5.78 -3.12 -21.70
N LEU A 159 5.48 -1.88 -22.13
CA LEU A 159 5.05 -1.57 -23.49
C LEU A 159 6.11 -1.99 -24.53
N THR A 160 7.39 -1.66 -24.29
CA THR A 160 8.50 -2.04 -25.16
C THR A 160 8.60 -3.56 -25.30
N LEU A 161 8.56 -4.29 -24.19
CA LEU A 161 8.67 -5.75 -24.17
C LEU A 161 7.47 -6.44 -24.85
N LEU A 162 6.26 -5.90 -24.66
CA LEU A 162 5.03 -6.46 -25.21
C LEU A 162 4.81 -6.11 -26.69
N SER A 163 5.50 -5.09 -27.21
CA SER A 163 5.33 -4.62 -28.60
C SER A 163 5.49 -5.72 -29.66
N SER A 164 6.46 -6.64 -29.52
CA SER A 164 6.63 -7.74 -30.48
C SER A 164 5.42 -8.69 -30.51
N PHE A 165 4.79 -8.95 -29.36
CA PHE A 165 3.58 -9.77 -29.30
C PHE A 165 2.40 -9.09 -30.00
N VAL A 166 2.27 -7.77 -29.82
CA VAL A 166 1.26 -6.97 -30.52
C VAL A 166 1.48 -7.02 -32.03
N PHE A 167 2.72 -6.82 -32.50
CA PHE A 167 3.06 -6.91 -33.92
C PHE A 167 2.76 -8.29 -34.50
N LYS A 168 3.10 -9.37 -33.79
CA LYS A 168 2.70 -10.74 -34.17
C LYS A 168 1.18 -10.88 -34.27
N GLY A 169 0.44 -10.29 -33.33
CA GLY A 169 -1.03 -10.27 -33.35
C GLY A 169 -1.60 -9.57 -34.58
N ILE A 170 -1.08 -8.37 -34.92
CA ILE A 170 -1.50 -7.61 -36.11
C ILE A 170 -1.25 -8.41 -37.38
N HIS A 171 -0.08 -9.03 -37.51
CA HIS A 171 0.25 -9.80 -38.70
C HIS A 171 -0.58 -11.08 -38.83
N ALA A 172 -0.82 -11.78 -37.71
CA ALA A 172 -1.61 -13.02 -37.67
C ALA A 172 -3.11 -12.81 -37.88
N ALA A 173 -3.64 -11.61 -37.64
CA ALA A 173 -5.06 -11.31 -37.83
C ALA A 173 -5.44 -11.43 -39.32
N LYS A 174 -6.56 -12.10 -39.60
CA LYS A 174 -7.05 -12.30 -40.98
C LYS A 174 -7.83 -11.08 -41.49
N GLU A 175 -8.70 -10.54 -40.64
CA GLU A 175 -9.58 -9.43 -40.99
C GLU A 175 -8.84 -8.08 -40.93
N LYS A 176 -9.04 -7.24 -41.95
CA LYS A 176 -8.47 -5.88 -41.99
C LYS A 176 -8.88 -5.05 -40.77
N TRP A 177 -10.14 -5.18 -40.35
CA TRP A 177 -10.66 -4.46 -39.19
C TRP A 177 -9.95 -4.84 -37.89
N SER A 178 -9.67 -6.13 -37.68
CA SER A 178 -8.93 -6.57 -36.49
C SER A 178 -7.49 -6.05 -36.45
N LYS A 179 -6.81 -5.97 -37.60
CA LYS A 179 -5.48 -5.35 -37.71
C LYS A 179 -5.50 -3.89 -37.30
N PHE A 180 -6.46 -3.15 -37.86
CA PHE A 180 -6.67 -1.74 -37.54
C PHE A 180 -6.96 -1.55 -36.06
N LEU A 181 -7.88 -2.33 -35.49
CA LEU A 181 -8.26 -2.24 -34.08
C LEU A 181 -7.07 -2.49 -33.14
N ILE A 182 -6.32 -3.57 -33.35
CA ILE A 182 -5.14 -3.90 -32.53
C ILE A 182 -4.08 -2.79 -32.63
N GLY A 183 -3.80 -2.32 -33.85
CA GLY A 183 -2.86 -1.22 -34.09
C GLY A 183 -3.30 0.08 -33.43
N ALA A 184 -4.57 0.45 -33.58
CA ALA A 184 -5.14 1.66 -32.99
C ALA A 184 -5.09 1.64 -31.46
N VAL A 185 -5.50 0.52 -30.84
CA VAL A 185 -5.40 0.35 -29.38
C VAL A 185 -3.96 0.46 -28.91
N PHE A 186 -3.01 -0.18 -29.60
CA PHE A 186 -1.59 -0.09 -29.24
C PHE A 186 -1.06 1.35 -29.34
N VAL A 187 -1.39 2.08 -30.40
CA VAL A 187 -0.97 3.48 -30.57
C VAL A 187 -1.58 4.37 -29.51
N VAL A 188 -2.88 4.24 -29.21
CA VAL A 188 -3.55 5.02 -28.17
C VAL A 188 -2.95 4.73 -26.79
N LEU A 189 -2.73 3.47 -26.45
CA LEU A 189 -2.09 3.08 -25.18
C LEU A 189 -0.64 3.59 -25.10
N SER A 190 0.12 3.50 -26.20
CA SER A 190 1.49 4.02 -26.25
C SER A 190 1.52 5.52 -26.04
N ALA A 191 0.65 6.27 -26.72
CA ALA A 191 0.52 7.71 -26.56
C ALA A 191 0.12 8.07 -25.12
N ALA A 192 -0.83 7.35 -24.53
CA ALA A 192 -1.23 7.58 -23.14
C ALA A 192 -0.06 7.35 -22.16
N ILE A 193 0.74 6.29 -22.34
CA ILE A 193 1.89 5.97 -21.48
C ILE A 193 3.02 6.99 -21.66
N PHE A 194 3.36 7.35 -22.90
CA PHE A 194 4.44 8.31 -23.16
C PHE A 194 4.08 9.74 -22.76
N LEU A 195 2.79 10.11 -22.83
CA LEU A 195 2.33 11.45 -22.47
C LEU A 195 1.86 11.58 -21.02
N CYS A 196 1.71 10.48 -20.27
CA CYS A 196 1.22 10.57 -18.89
C CYS A 196 2.12 11.40 -17.96
N PRO A 197 3.45 11.54 -18.15
CA PRO A 197 4.25 12.45 -17.33
C PRO A 197 3.81 13.92 -17.37
N LEU A 198 3.06 14.34 -18.39
CA LEU A 198 2.47 15.69 -18.45
C LEU A 198 1.42 15.95 -17.35
N ILE A 199 0.81 14.88 -16.81
CA ILE A 199 -0.22 14.95 -15.77
C ILE A 199 0.28 14.42 -14.41
N ILE A 200 1.50 13.90 -14.34
CA ILE A 200 2.07 13.41 -13.08
C ILE A 200 2.42 14.60 -12.19
N GLN A 201 1.72 14.68 -11.05
CA GLN A 201 2.00 15.63 -9.99
C GLN A 201 2.56 14.85 -8.79
N SER A 202 3.79 15.14 -8.43
CA SER A 202 4.45 14.52 -7.28
C SER A 202 5.14 15.61 -6.46
N PRO A 203 4.84 15.73 -5.17
CA PRO A 203 5.56 16.64 -4.28
C PRO A 203 7.06 16.40 -4.26
N CYS A 204 7.52 15.16 -4.48
CA CYS A 204 8.94 14.81 -4.47
C CYS A 204 9.67 15.09 -5.80
N LEU A 205 8.95 15.60 -6.81
CA LEU A 205 9.58 16.25 -7.97
C LEU A 205 9.93 17.70 -7.61
N ILE A 206 10.95 17.87 -6.78
CA ILE A 206 11.41 19.14 -6.21
C ILE A 206 12.93 19.21 -6.23
N GLU A 207 13.48 20.42 -6.31
CA GLU A 207 14.92 20.63 -6.14
C GLU A 207 15.33 20.33 -4.70
N ARG A 208 16.51 19.71 -4.51
CA ARG A 208 17.01 19.39 -3.17
C ARG A 208 17.20 20.63 -2.30
N ALA A 209 17.53 21.77 -2.92
CA ALA A 209 17.70 23.04 -2.24
C ALA A 209 16.37 23.66 -1.78
N GLU A 210 15.26 23.26 -2.40
CA GLU A 210 13.90 23.73 -2.08
C GLU A 210 13.15 22.76 -1.16
N LEU A 211 13.78 21.65 -0.76
CA LEU A 211 13.17 20.66 0.11
C LEU A 211 12.78 21.31 1.45
N PRO A 212 11.52 21.19 1.89
CA PRO A 212 11.09 21.72 3.18
C PRO A 212 11.85 21.11 4.36
N GLU A 213 11.71 21.75 5.53
CA GLU A 213 12.23 21.17 6.77
C GLU A 213 11.60 19.80 7.03
N LYS A 214 12.37 18.88 7.62
CA LYS A 214 11.88 17.56 8.04
C LYS A 214 10.63 17.71 8.94
N PRO A 215 9.51 17.04 8.61
CA PRO A 215 8.35 17.04 9.48
C PRO A 215 8.72 16.55 10.88
N LYS A 216 8.28 17.28 11.89
CA LYS A 216 8.47 16.91 13.31
C LYS A 216 7.61 15.70 13.67
N LEU A 217 8.03 14.95 14.66
CA LEU A 217 7.32 13.73 15.10
C LEU A 217 6.49 14.01 16.35
N ILE A 218 5.26 13.52 16.35
CA ILE A 218 4.38 13.46 17.51
C ILE A 218 4.20 11.98 17.86
N GLY A 219 4.42 11.63 19.13
CA GLY A 219 4.30 10.24 19.58
C GLY A 219 2.85 9.86 19.81
N HIS A 220 2.25 9.08 18.90
CA HIS A 220 0.88 8.60 19.01
C HIS A 220 0.79 7.60 20.15
N ARG A 221 0.05 7.92 21.23
CA ARG A 221 0.01 7.12 22.46
C ARG A 221 1.38 6.80 23.05
N GLY A 222 2.36 7.68 22.82
CA GLY A 222 3.78 7.45 23.09
C GLY A 222 4.53 6.85 21.90
N ALA A 223 5.18 5.71 22.09
CA ALA A 223 5.89 4.94 21.07
C ALA A 223 5.41 3.48 21.05
N PRO A 224 4.17 3.23 20.59
CA PRO A 224 3.47 1.95 20.76
C PRO A 224 4.15 0.79 20.06
N MET A 225 4.94 1.03 19.00
CA MET A 225 5.74 -0.04 18.37
C MET A 225 6.98 -0.46 19.18
N MET A 226 7.35 0.28 20.22
CA MET A 226 8.50 -0.02 21.07
C MET A 226 8.10 -0.43 22.50
N ALA A 227 6.99 0.10 23.00
CA ALA A 227 6.51 -0.16 24.36
C ALA A 227 4.98 -0.11 24.41
N PRO A 228 4.33 -0.72 25.42
CA PRO A 228 2.87 -0.82 25.48
C PRO A 228 2.20 0.57 25.41
N GLU A 229 1.29 0.78 24.48
CA GLU A 229 0.65 2.07 24.22
C GLU A 229 0.01 2.71 25.48
N ASN A 230 -0.02 4.05 25.54
CA ASN A 230 -0.61 4.79 26.66
C ASN A 230 -0.04 4.38 28.04
N THR A 231 1.26 4.09 28.13
CA THR A 231 1.99 3.83 29.38
C THR A 231 3.17 4.79 29.55
N ILE A 232 3.63 4.99 30.79
CA ILE A 232 4.81 5.85 31.04
C ILE A 232 6.04 5.34 30.30
N MET A 233 6.23 4.02 30.18
CA MET A 233 7.30 3.45 29.37
C MET A 233 7.19 3.92 27.91
N SER A 234 6.01 3.85 27.30
CA SER A 234 5.82 4.27 25.90
C SER A 234 6.03 5.76 25.68
N PHE A 235 5.62 6.61 26.63
CA PHE A 235 5.94 8.04 26.56
C PHE A 235 7.44 8.29 26.69
N ASN A 236 8.13 7.64 27.64
CA ASN A 236 9.59 7.74 27.79
C ASN A 236 10.32 7.29 26.52
N GLU A 237 9.91 6.18 25.92
CA GLU A 237 10.49 5.69 24.68
C GLU A 237 10.34 6.71 23.54
N SER A 238 9.21 7.41 23.47
CA SER A 238 8.99 8.45 22.46
C SER A 238 9.92 9.67 22.64
N ILE A 239 10.39 9.96 23.86
CA ILE A 239 11.38 11.03 24.11
C ILE A 239 12.69 10.72 23.37
N SER A 240 13.11 9.46 23.35
CA SER A 240 14.31 9.02 22.61
C SER A 240 14.19 9.19 21.09
N CYS A 241 12.96 9.40 20.60
CA CYS A 241 12.68 9.73 19.20
C CYS A 241 12.73 11.24 18.90
N GLY A 242 12.89 12.09 19.93
CA GLY A 242 12.85 13.55 19.76
C GLY A 242 11.46 14.05 19.37
N VAL A 243 10.39 13.44 19.90
CA VAL A 243 9.03 13.90 19.64
C VAL A 243 8.81 15.31 20.18
N ILE A 244 8.02 16.11 19.44
CA ILE A 244 7.69 17.49 19.81
C ILE A 244 6.41 17.60 20.62
N ALA A 245 5.67 16.50 20.77
CA ALA A 245 4.50 16.39 21.63
C ALA A 245 4.20 14.91 21.93
N PHE A 246 3.60 14.67 23.09
CA PHE A 246 2.91 13.42 23.41
C PHE A 246 1.47 13.53 22.95
N GLU A 247 0.96 12.51 22.28
CA GLU A 247 -0.47 12.35 22.01
C GLU A 247 -1.00 11.22 22.90
N THR A 248 -2.18 11.40 23.49
CA THR A 248 -2.80 10.42 24.38
C THR A 248 -4.32 10.42 24.22
N ASP A 249 -4.88 9.21 24.30
CA ASP A 249 -6.32 9.00 24.40
C ASP A 249 -6.76 8.99 25.86
N VAL A 250 -7.60 9.93 26.27
CA VAL A 250 -8.16 9.97 27.62
C VAL A 250 -9.33 8.98 27.71
N GLN A 251 -9.29 8.12 28.72
CA GLN A 251 -10.26 7.03 29.00
C GLN A 251 -10.26 5.83 28.04
N LEU A 252 -9.34 5.75 27.07
CA LEU A 252 -9.15 4.51 26.30
C LEU A 252 -8.23 3.54 27.07
N ARG A 253 -8.59 2.25 27.10
CA ARG A 253 -7.83 1.23 27.87
C ARG A 253 -7.52 -0.02 27.04
N THR A 254 -6.29 -0.48 27.16
CA THR A 254 -5.80 -1.76 26.61
C THR A 254 -5.21 -2.57 27.75
N THR A 255 -6.04 -3.37 28.45
CA THR A 255 -5.69 -4.02 29.73
C THR A 255 -6.32 -5.41 29.91
N ASN A 256 -5.92 -6.11 30.98
CA ASN A 256 -6.45 -7.43 31.41
C ASN A 256 -7.80 -7.39 32.15
N VAL A 257 -8.62 -6.35 31.94
CA VAL A 257 -9.86 -6.11 32.71
C VAL A 257 -10.84 -7.28 32.72
N LYS A 258 -10.95 -8.00 31.59
CA LYS A 258 -11.86 -9.16 31.47
C LYS A 258 -11.41 -10.34 32.33
N ASP A 259 -10.10 -10.55 32.46
CA ASP A 259 -9.55 -11.63 33.27
C ASP A 259 -9.66 -11.31 34.75
N LYS A 260 -9.42 -10.06 35.13
CA LYS A 260 -9.45 -9.61 36.52
C LYS A 260 -10.86 -9.48 37.08
N PHE A 261 -11.83 -9.10 36.25
CA PHE A 261 -13.21 -8.85 36.66
C PHE A 261 -14.24 -9.49 35.71
N PRO A 262 -14.26 -10.83 35.55
CA PRO A 262 -15.03 -11.52 34.50
C PRO A 262 -16.55 -11.33 34.57
N ASN A 263 -17.08 -10.91 35.73
CA ASN A 263 -18.52 -10.80 35.99
C ASN A 263 -19.07 -9.36 35.89
N LYS A 264 -18.25 -8.38 35.52
CA LYS A 264 -18.68 -6.99 35.32
C LYS A 264 -18.77 -6.69 33.82
N ASP A 265 -19.85 -6.04 33.40
CA ASP A 265 -19.98 -5.58 32.01
C ASP A 265 -19.19 -4.27 31.81
N PHE A 266 -18.24 -4.33 30.89
CA PHE A 266 -17.21 -3.30 30.69
C PHE A 266 -17.30 -2.65 29.33
N ASN A 267 -18.51 -2.32 28.87
CA ASN A 267 -18.65 -1.55 27.64
C ASN A 267 -18.02 -0.14 27.74
N GLN A 268 -17.74 0.38 28.95
CA GLN A 268 -17.14 1.71 29.16
C GLN A 268 -16.06 1.72 30.26
N SER A 269 -15.10 2.66 30.13
CA SER A 269 -14.04 2.92 31.12
C SER A 269 -14.54 3.54 32.43
N ALA A 270 -15.67 4.24 32.38
CA ALA A 270 -16.30 4.91 33.52
C ALA A 270 -16.88 3.96 34.59
N ASN A 271 -16.95 2.65 34.32
CA ASN A 271 -17.55 1.65 35.24
C ASN A 271 -16.60 1.12 36.32
N LEU A 272 -15.38 1.66 36.42
CA LEU A 272 -14.33 1.20 37.34
C LEU A 272 -13.89 2.33 38.28
N THR A 273 -13.59 2.00 39.54
CA THR A 273 -12.94 2.97 40.43
C THR A 273 -11.48 3.18 40.03
N TRP A 274 -10.86 4.25 40.56
CA TRP A 274 -9.44 4.52 40.31
C TRP A 274 -8.55 3.40 40.84
N GLU A 275 -8.85 2.86 42.03
CA GLU A 275 -8.11 1.74 42.63
C GLU A 275 -8.24 0.48 41.76
N GLU A 276 -9.44 0.22 41.22
CA GLU A 276 -9.65 -0.89 40.29
C GLU A 276 -8.83 -0.69 39.00
N LEU A 277 -8.84 0.52 38.42
CA LEU A 277 -8.06 0.87 37.23
C LEU A 277 -6.56 0.71 37.44
N GLN A 278 -6.02 1.24 38.54
CA GLN A 278 -4.59 1.10 38.87
C GLN A 278 -4.16 -0.34 39.09
N SER A 279 -5.10 -1.20 39.49
CA SER A 279 -4.83 -2.61 39.71
C SER A 279 -4.73 -3.41 38.40
N LEU A 280 -5.14 -2.84 37.27
CA LEU A 280 -5.08 -3.48 35.96
C LEU A 280 -3.65 -3.48 35.40
N ASN A 281 -3.30 -4.55 34.72
CA ASN A 281 -2.07 -4.63 33.96
C ASN A 281 -2.31 -4.06 32.55
N ALA A 282 -1.43 -3.12 32.12
CA ALA A 282 -1.51 -2.42 30.85
C ALA A 282 -0.37 -2.78 29.88
N GLY A 283 0.44 -3.80 30.21
CA GLY A 283 1.68 -4.08 29.50
C GLY A 283 1.96 -5.53 29.13
N GLU A 284 1.44 -6.49 29.89
CA GLU A 284 1.65 -7.93 29.65
C GLU A 284 1.12 -8.37 28.28
N TRP A 285 0.03 -7.74 27.81
CA TRP A 285 -0.54 -8.01 26.49
C TRP A 285 0.50 -7.78 25.38
N PHE A 286 1.28 -6.71 25.46
CA PHE A 286 2.30 -6.35 24.48
C PHE A 286 3.34 -7.44 24.31
N ILE A 287 3.77 -8.05 25.42
CA ILE A 287 4.74 -9.16 25.41
C ILE A 287 4.10 -10.47 24.93
N LYS A 288 2.88 -10.77 25.38
CA LYS A 288 2.20 -12.03 25.03
C LYS A 288 1.79 -12.09 23.57
N THR A 289 1.33 -10.98 23.02
CA THR A 289 0.70 -10.95 21.71
C THR A 289 1.61 -10.41 20.62
N ASP A 290 2.74 -9.79 20.98
CA ASP A 290 3.74 -9.17 20.10
C ASP A 290 3.10 -8.45 18.90
N PRO A 291 2.21 -7.46 19.16
CA PRO A 291 1.35 -6.82 18.15
C PRO A 291 2.15 -6.28 16.95
N PHE A 292 3.35 -5.78 17.21
CA PHE A 292 4.19 -5.09 16.23
C PHE A 292 5.43 -5.89 15.81
N GLU A 293 5.52 -7.16 16.22
CA GLU A 293 6.69 -8.03 15.97
C GLU A 293 8.01 -7.39 16.46
N SER A 294 7.94 -6.68 17.58
CA SER A 294 9.02 -5.85 18.13
C SER A 294 9.56 -6.35 19.47
N VAL A 295 8.86 -7.27 20.15
CA VAL A 295 9.28 -7.80 21.47
C VAL A 295 10.65 -8.48 21.40
N SER A 296 10.99 -9.08 20.25
CA SER A 296 12.31 -9.68 20.01
C SER A 296 13.48 -8.69 20.09
N LYS A 297 13.22 -7.39 19.90
CA LYS A 297 14.22 -6.32 19.94
C LYS A 297 14.47 -5.79 21.36
N LEU A 298 13.59 -6.10 22.30
CA LEU A 298 13.72 -5.70 23.71
C LEU A 298 14.69 -6.63 24.44
N SER A 299 15.52 -6.05 25.31
CA SER A 299 16.29 -6.76 26.33
C SER A 299 15.36 -7.41 27.37
N GLU A 300 15.87 -8.36 28.15
CA GLU A 300 15.06 -9.02 29.20
C GLU A 300 14.56 -8.02 30.26
N GLU A 301 15.35 -7.00 30.60
CA GLU A 301 14.96 -5.96 31.55
C GLU A 301 13.83 -5.07 30.98
N GLU A 302 13.93 -4.68 29.71
CA GLU A 302 12.88 -3.94 29.02
C GLU A 302 11.60 -4.78 28.88
N ARG A 303 11.71 -6.09 28.64
CA ARG A 303 10.55 -7.00 28.59
C ARG A 303 9.85 -7.07 29.94
N GLU A 304 10.59 -7.19 31.03
CA GLU A 304 9.99 -7.20 32.37
C GLU A 304 9.38 -5.85 32.74
N THR A 305 10.01 -4.75 32.33
CA THR A 305 9.47 -3.39 32.50
C THR A 305 8.17 -3.21 31.72
N ALA A 306 8.15 -3.66 30.46
CA ALA A 306 6.98 -3.63 29.60
C ALA A 306 5.85 -4.50 30.16
N ARG A 307 6.17 -5.72 30.63
CA ARG A 307 5.19 -6.65 31.23
C ARG A 307 4.48 -6.04 32.44
N ASN A 308 5.20 -5.24 33.23
CA ASN A 308 4.74 -4.71 34.51
C ASN A 308 4.18 -3.28 34.45
N GLN A 309 3.81 -2.78 33.27
CA GLN A 309 3.15 -1.48 33.14
C GLN A 309 1.71 -1.49 33.69
N THR A 310 1.31 -0.34 34.24
CA THR A 310 -0.06 -0.04 34.70
C THR A 310 -0.63 1.14 33.93
N ILE A 311 -1.94 1.39 34.07
CA ILE A 311 -2.58 2.58 33.45
C ILE A 311 -2.02 3.84 34.14
N PRO A 312 -1.39 4.78 33.41
CA PRO A 312 -0.95 6.03 33.99
C PRO A 312 -2.15 6.94 34.29
N SER A 313 -2.06 7.68 35.40
CA SER A 313 -2.92 8.84 35.58
C SER A 313 -2.54 9.95 34.61
N LEU A 314 -3.52 10.78 34.23
CA LEU A 314 -3.26 12.01 33.49
C LEU A 314 -2.22 12.89 34.22
N ARG A 315 -2.28 12.94 35.56
CA ARG A 315 -1.29 13.65 36.39
C ARG A 315 0.14 13.17 36.14
N GLN A 316 0.38 11.86 36.09
CA GLN A 316 1.71 11.29 35.85
C GLN A 316 2.24 11.66 34.46
N LEU A 317 1.40 11.62 33.43
CA LEU A 317 1.78 12.08 32.10
C LEU A 317 2.12 13.57 32.09
N LEU A 318 1.31 14.41 32.74
CA LEU A 318 1.55 15.85 32.83
C LEU A 318 2.84 16.17 33.59
N ASP A 319 3.17 15.43 34.65
CA ASP A 319 4.41 15.59 35.38
C ASP A 319 5.63 15.22 34.50
N LEU A 320 5.52 14.15 33.70
CA LEU A 320 6.54 13.79 32.71
C LEU A 320 6.70 14.89 31.64
N ALA A 321 5.59 15.39 31.11
CA ALA A 321 5.56 16.45 30.11
C ALA A 321 6.21 17.73 30.64
N LYS A 322 5.91 18.10 31.89
CA LYS A 322 6.52 19.23 32.62
C LYS A 322 8.02 19.02 32.80
N GLN A 323 8.45 17.83 33.22
CA GLN A 323 9.87 17.51 33.45
C GLN A 323 10.70 17.66 32.18
N HIS A 324 10.15 17.26 31.02
CA HIS A 324 10.86 17.29 29.74
C HIS A 324 10.51 18.50 28.86
N ASN A 325 9.63 19.39 29.33
CA ASN A 325 9.11 20.52 28.56
C ASN A 325 8.51 20.10 27.21
N ILE A 326 7.78 18.97 27.20
CA ILE A 326 7.14 18.39 26.02
C ILE A 326 5.64 18.70 26.06
N PRO A 327 5.07 19.31 25.01
CA PRO A 327 3.64 19.51 24.92
C PRO A 327 2.82 18.22 24.90
N VAL A 328 1.56 18.30 25.32
CA VAL A 328 0.61 17.17 25.32
C VAL A 328 -0.62 17.52 24.49
N ILE A 329 -1.02 16.58 23.64
CA ILE A 329 -2.22 16.58 22.81
C ILE A 329 -3.17 15.52 23.36
N PHE A 330 -4.47 15.83 23.41
CA PHE A 330 -5.49 14.97 24.01
C PHE A 330 -6.62 14.70 23.03
N ASP A 331 -7.01 13.43 22.94
CA ASP A 331 -8.31 13.04 22.40
C ASP A 331 -9.22 12.52 23.52
N LEU A 332 -10.46 13.00 23.55
CA LEU A 332 -11.47 12.63 24.57
C LEU A 332 -12.44 11.60 23.98
N TYR A 333 -12.34 10.34 24.42
CA TYR A 333 -13.19 9.24 23.98
C TYR A 333 -14.24 8.90 25.04
N SER A 334 -15.38 9.61 25.04
CA SER A 334 -16.48 9.33 25.97
C SER A 334 -17.84 9.71 25.40
N PRO A 335 -18.93 9.02 25.78
CA PRO A 335 -20.30 9.46 25.52
C PRO A 335 -20.75 10.68 26.36
N ASN A 336 -20.02 11.03 27.43
CA ASN A 336 -20.29 12.20 28.29
C ASN A 336 -19.11 13.19 28.25
N GLN A 337 -18.73 13.62 27.05
CA GLN A 337 -17.53 14.44 26.82
C GLN A 337 -17.53 15.76 27.59
N GLU A 338 -18.68 16.33 27.94
CA GLU A 338 -18.76 17.58 28.70
C GLU A 338 -18.22 17.43 30.13
N ASN A 339 -18.66 16.41 30.87
CA ASN A 339 -18.16 16.15 32.23
C ASN A 339 -16.67 15.78 32.20
N ASP A 340 -16.26 14.99 31.22
CA ASP A 340 -14.85 14.59 31.09
C ASP A 340 -13.96 15.78 30.72
N THR A 341 -14.47 16.73 29.93
CA THR A 341 -13.78 17.99 29.64
C THR A 341 -13.52 18.76 30.94
N VAL A 342 -14.54 18.93 31.79
CA VAL A 342 -14.40 19.64 33.06
C VAL A 342 -13.37 18.96 33.97
N ALA A 343 -13.47 17.63 34.15
CA ALA A 343 -12.55 16.87 34.99
C ALA A 343 -11.11 16.89 34.46
N THR A 344 -10.93 16.80 33.14
CA THR A 344 -9.62 16.85 32.47
C THR A 344 -8.98 18.22 32.65
N VAL A 345 -9.72 19.30 32.39
CA VAL A 345 -9.23 20.68 32.55
C VAL A 345 -8.85 20.94 34.01
N ASP A 346 -9.69 20.57 34.97
CA ASP A 346 -9.40 20.73 36.40
C ASP A 346 -8.14 19.95 36.82
N THR A 347 -7.97 18.72 36.33
CA THR A 347 -6.76 17.92 36.57
C THR A 347 -5.51 18.60 36.00
N ILE A 348 -5.59 19.14 34.78
CA ILE A 348 -4.48 19.86 34.14
C ILE A 348 -4.10 21.10 34.95
N LEU A 349 -5.08 21.94 35.31
CA LEU A 349 -4.82 23.17 36.07
C LEU A 349 -4.21 22.87 37.45
N ARG A 350 -4.65 21.80 38.13
CA ARG A 350 -4.09 21.36 39.42
C ARG A 350 -2.71 20.71 39.33
N SER A 351 -2.28 20.31 38.13
CA SER A 351 -0.95 19.69 37.93
C SER A 351 0.19 20.70 38.07
N GLY A 352 -0.09 21.99 37.84
CA GLY A 352 0.92 23.05 37.81
C GLY A 352 1.80 23.02 36.55
N ILE A 353 1.41 22.28 35.50
CA ILE A 353 2.06 22.35 34.20
C ILE A 353 1.86 23.74 33.57
N ASP A 354 2.85 24.20 32.80
CA ASP A 354 2.73 25.42 32.00
C ASP A 354 1.58 25.25 30.98
N PRO A 355 0.55 26.12 31.01
CA PRO A 355 -0.57 26.05 30.07
C PRO A 355 -0.16 26.04 28.58
N SER A 356 0.99 26.63 28.23
CA SER A 356 1.51 26.66 26.85
C SER A 356 2.03 25.31 26.34
N LEU A 357 2.10 24.30 27.21
CA LEU A 357 2.38 22.90 26.87
C LEU A 357 1.10 22.10 26.58
N ILE A 358 -0.08 22.69 26.71
CA ILE A 358 -1.34 21.99 26.53
C ILE A 358 -1.93 22.36 25.17
N LEU A 359 -2.01 21.38 24.26
CA LEU A 359 -2.68 21.52 22.97
C LEU A 359 -4.07 20.92 23.08
N TRP A 360 -5.08 21.79 23.08
CA TRP A 360 -6.47 21.38 23.21
C TRP A 360 -7.12 21.29 21.82
N LEU A 361 -7.28 20.07 21.32
CA LEU A 361 -7.93 19.77 20.05
C LEU A 361 -9.42 19.45 20.14
N PRO A 362 -9.97 18.88 21.24
CA PRO A 362 -11.39 18.56 21.32
C PRO A 362 -12.30 19.76 21.05
N GLN A 363 -13.37 19.53 20.27
CA GLN A 363 -14.37 20.55 19.94
C GLN A 363 -15.45 20.66 21.02
N VAL A 364 -15.86 19.53 21.60
CA VAL A 364 -16.89 19.52 22.66
C VAL A 364 -16.33 20.15 23.93
N GLY A 365 -17.13 21.00 24.58
CA GLY A 365 -16.73 21.72 25.79
C GLY A 365 -15.68 22.84 25.55
N ARG A 366 -15.34 23.16 24.29
CA ARG A 366 -14.30 24.14 23.96
C ARG A 366 -14.57 25.54 24.51
N GLU A 367 -15.81 26.01 24.51
CA GLU A 367 -16.17 27.32 25.10
C GLU A 367 -15.83 27.39 26.59
N TYR A 368 -16.09 26.31 27.33
CA TYR A 368 -15.73 26.18 28.74
C TYR A 368 -14.20 26.22 28.91
N VAL A 369 -13.45 25.52 28.05
CA VAL A 369 -11.99 25.46 28.11
C VAL A 369 -11.38 26.83 27.82
N ILE A 370 -11.85 27.53 26.77
CA ILE A 370 -11.39 28.89 26.44
C ILE A 370 -11.59 29.84 27.63
N LYS A 371 -12.74 29.74 28.30
CA LYS A 371 -13.06 30.59 29.45
C LYS A 371 -12.23 30.25 30.69
N THR A 372 -12.01 28.96 30.95
CA THR A 372 -11.43 28.47 32.22
C THR A 372 -9.91 28.33 32.16
N ALA A 373 -9.37 28.01 30.98
CA ALA A 373 -7.96 27.79 30.73
C ALA A 373 -7.51 28.49 29.42
N PRO A 374 -7.57 29.83 29.37
CA PRO A 374 -7.23 30.59 28.15
C PRO A 374 -5.76 30.46 27.72
N GLY A 375 -4.89 29.99 28.62
CA GLY A 375 -3.48 29.73 28.33
C GLY A 375 -3.22 28.44 27.54
N PHE A 376 -4.21 27.55 27.40
CA PHE A 376 -4.09 26.38 26.53
C PHE A 376 -4.02 26.81 25.07
N ILE A 377 -3.27 26.07 24.27
CA ILE A 377 -3.20 26.30 22.83
C ILE A 377 -4.49 25.79 22.20
N GLN A 378 -5.37 26.73 21.89
CA GLN A 378 -6.64 26.51 21.21
C GLN A 378 -6.39 26.63 19.70
N GLU A 379 -6.44 25.50 18.99
CA GLU A 379 -6.08 25.37 17.58
C GLU A 379 -4.60 25.65 17.26
N THR A 380 -4.11 25.00 16.22
CA THR A 380 -2.71 24.94 15.75
C THR A 380 -2.10 26.27 15.27
N ARG A 381 -2.72 27.42 15.55
CA ARG A 381 -2.21 28.76 15.18
C ARG A 381 -1.10 29.28 16.10
N GLY A 382 -0.95 28.73 17.31
CA GLY A 382 0.02 29.23 18.31
C GLY A 382 1.45 28.69 18.18
N LYS A 383 1.66 27.63 17.40
CA LYS A 383 2.98 27.03 17.10
C LYS A 383 3.05 26.77 15.59
N ASN A 384 4.23 26.69 14.97
CA ASN A 384 4.46 26.42 13.53
C ASN A 384 3.94 25.04 13.04
N ILE A 385 2.92 24.46 13.68
CA ILE A 385 2.31 23.17 13.35
C ILE A 385 1.05 23.46 12.54
N THR A 386 1.18 24.03 11.34
CA THR A 386 0.02 24.39 10.51
C THR A 386 -0.67 23.18 9.88
N VAL A 387 0.06 22.09 9.64
CA VAL A 387 -0.46 20.83 9.08
C VAL A 387 0.12 19.65 9.84
N ASN A 388 -0.75 18.90 10.54
CA ASN A 388 -0.43 17.61 11.17
C ASN A 388 -1.22 16.49 10.48
N LEU A 389 -0.55 15.42 10.06
CA LEU A 389 -1.21 14.22 9.53
C LEU A 389 -1.04 13.04 10.49
N TRP A 390 -2.08 12.23 10.62
CA TRP A 390 -2.10 11.06 11.51
C TRP A 390 -2.86 9.89 10.87
N VAL A 391 -2.48 8.63 11.10
CA VAL A 391 -1.24 8.15 11.73
C VAL A 391 -0.26 7.71 10.62
N VAL A 392 0.95 8.28 10.60
CA VAL A 392 1.95 7.99 9.55
C VAL A 392 2.99 7.02 10.08
N ASN A 393 2.98 5.77 9.61
CA ASN A 393 3.87 4.71 10.09
C ASN A 393 4.93 4.26 9.07
N GLU A 394 4.71 4.60 7.79
CA GLU A 394 5.58 4.15 6.70
C GLU A 394 6.51 5.24 6.17
N ARG A 395 7.76 4.83 5.86
CA ARG A 395 8.79 5.74 5.35
C ARG A 395 8.41 6.39 4.01
N TRP A 396 7.71 5.67 3.13
CA TRP A 396 7.29 6.20 1.83
C TRP A 396 6.26 7.32 2.00
N LEU A 397 5.31 7.16 2.94
CA LEU A 397 4.28 8.16 3.22
C LEU A 397 4.90 9.37 3.91
N PHE A 398 5.78 9.15 4.91
CA PHE A 398 6.55 10.21 5.54
C PHE A 398 7.37 11.02 4.53
N SER A 399 8.02 10.34 3.57
CA SER A 399 8.77 10.98 2.49
C SER A 399 7.91 11.88 1.63
N LEU A 400 6.73 11.39 1.22
CA LEU A 400 5.79 12.16 0.41
C LEU A 400 5.33 13.42 1.14
N LEU A 401 4.96 13.28 2.43
CA LEU A 401 4.51 14.40 3.27
C LEU A 401 5.63 15.40 3.56
N TRP A 402 6.87 14.94 3.70
CA TRP A 402 8.04 15.80 3.78
C TRP A 402 8.19 16.64 2.52
N CYS A 403 8.18 16.01 1.34
CA CYS A 403 8.23 16.73 0.07
C CYS A 403 7.06 17.72 -0.09
N ALA A 404 5.87 17.37 0.43
CA ALA A 404 4.68 18.23 0.40
C ALA A 404 4.71 19.39 1.43
N GLY A 405 5.70 19.44 2.31
CA GLY A 405 5.86 20.52 3.30
C GLY A 405 5.01 20.36 4.57
N ALA A 406 4.65 19.13 4.96
CA ALA A 406 4.00 18.88 6.25
C ALA A 406 4.89 19.34 7.41
N ASN A 407 4.32 20.01 8.41
CA ASN A 407 5.09 20.50 9.56
C ASN A 407 5.35 19.40 10.58
N SER A 408 4.37 18.52 10.78
CA SER A 408 4.49 17.38 11.69
C SER A 408 3.66 16.18 11.23
N VAL A 409 3.99 15.02 11.78
CA VAL A 409 3.20 13.80 11.68
C VAL A 409 3.04 13.17 13.06
N THR A 410 1.86 12.61 13.33
CA THR A 410 1.61 11.71 14.46
C THR A 410 1.90 10.28 14.02
N THR A 411 2.72 9.54 14.79
CA THR A 411 3.23 8.22 14.38
C THR A 411 3.33 7.23 15.53
N ASN A 412 3.05 5.95 15.23
CA ASN A 412 3.37 4.81 16.11
C ASN A 412 4.84 4.39 16.01
N SER A 413 5.50 4.80 14.92
CA SER A 413 6.77 4.26 14.42
C SER A 413 7.92 5.27 14.55
N CYS A 414 7.89 6.13 15.57
CA CYS A 414 8.84 7.24 15.69
C CYS A 414 10.32 6.82 15.54
N HIS A 415 10.66 5.62 16.01
CA HIS A 415 12.00 5.03 15.90
C HIS A 415 12.44 4.77 14.46
N LEU A 416 11.52 4.50 13.53
CA LEU A 416 11.84 4.31 12.11
C LEU A 416 12.00 5.64 11.37
N LEU A 417 11.23 6.66 11.77
CA LEU A 417 11.15 7.96 11.08
C LEU A 417 12.19 8.97 11.61
N LYS A 418 12.60 8.85 12.88
CA LYS A 418 13.61 9.74 13.48
C LYS A 418 14.94 9.69 12.74
N ASP A 419 15.33 8.51 12.25
CA ASP A 419 16.61 8.27 11.58
C ASP A 419 16.60 8.66 10.08
N MET A 420 15.44 9.09 9.54
CA MET A 420 15.37 9.54 8.14
C MET A 420 16.01 10.92 7.98
N GLU A 421 17.18 10.99 7.34
CA GLU A 421 17.88 12.25 7.05
C GLU A 421 17.35 12.97 5.79
N LYS A 422 16.65 12.25 4.92
CA LYS A 422 16.04 12.75 3.68
C LYS A 422 14.86 11.86 3.27
N PRO A 423 13.95 12.34 2.40
CA PRO A 423 12.94 11.49 1.79
C PRO A 423 13.59 10.33 1.03
N ASN A 424 12.89 9.19 0.94
CA ASN A 424 13.33 7.98 0.23
C ASN A 424 13.82 8.29 -1.19
N TRP A 425 13.16 9.21 -1.87
CA TRP A 425 13.58 9.73 -3.15
C TRP A 425 13.13 11.19 -3.30
N VAL A 426 13.93 11.97 -4.01
CA VAL A 426 13.62 13.31 -4.50
C VAL A 426 14.30 13.47 -5.85
N MET A 427 13.66 14.15 -6.78
CA MET A 427 14.21 14.35 -8.12
C MET A 427 13.86 15.73 -8.64
N ALA A 428 14.88 16.47 -9.05
CA ALA A 428 14.70 17.75 -9.73
C ALA A 428 13.76 17.60 -10.94
N PRO A 429 12.77 18.49 -11.12
CA PRO A 429 11.83 18.42 -12.24
C PRO A 429 12.51 18.33 -13.61
N LEU A 430 13.61 19.07 -13.80
CA LEU A 430 14.40 19.02 -15.03
C LEU A 430 15.05 17.65 -15.23
N THR A 431 15.65 17.08 -14.19
CA THR A 431 16.25 15.74 -14.24
C THR A 431 15.22 14.67 -14.57
N TYR A 432 14.05 14.71 -13.93
CA TYR A 432 12.94 13.81 -14.27
C TYR A 432 12.54 13.93 -15.74
N LYS A 433 12.38 15.16 -16.23
CA LYS A 433 12.03 15.43 -17.62
C LYS A 433 13.07 14.89 -18.61
N VAL A 434 14.36 15.04 -18.32
CA VAL A 434 15.44 14.48 -19.17
C VAL A 434 15.39 12.95 -19.17
N ILE A 435 15.25 12.31 -18.01
CA ILE A 435 15.16 10.85 -17.91
C ILE A 435 13.95 10.35 -18.68
N TRP A 436 12.78 10.94 -18.44
CA TRP A 436 11.53 10.61 -19.14
C TRP A 436 11.69 10.68 -20.66
N ILE A 437 12.10 11.84 -21.19
CA ILE A 437 12.26 12.02 -22.64
C ILE A 437 13.25 11.00 -23.21
N THR A 438 14.35 10.73 -22.51
CA THR A 438 15.37 9.79 -22.96
C THR A 438 14.83 8.36 -22.99
N VAL A 439 14.16 7.91 -21.93
CA VAL A 439 13.57 6.57 -21.82
C VAL A 439 12.52 6.35 -22.91
N ASP A 440 11.67 7.35 -23.15
CA ASP A 440 10.63 7.28 -24.18
C ASP A 440 11.21 7.20 -25.58
N ILE A 441 12.22 8.05 -25.90
CA ILE A 441 12.91 8.02 -27.20
C ILE A 441 13.55 6.66 -27.43
N VAL A 442 14.29 6.13 -26.45
CA VAL A 442 14.94 4.81 -26.55
C VAL A 442 13.89 3.72 -26.76
N SER A 443 12.79 3.75 -25.99
CA SER A 443 11.68 2.80 -26.15
C SER A 443 11.08 2.84 -27.57
N ILE A 444 10.82 4.03 -28.10
CA ILE A 444 10.28 4.23 -29.45
C ILE A 444 11.24 3.63 -30.50
N PHE A 445 12.54 3.89 -30.40
CA PHE A 445 13.52 3.32 -31.33
C PHE A 445 13.55 1.79 -31.26
N ILE A 446 13.47 1.21 -30.06
CA ILE A 446 13.39 -0.25 -29.89
C ILE A 446 12.11 -0.80 -30.50
N ILE A 447 10.96 -0.18 -30.24
CA ILE A 447 9.66 -0.59 -30.79
C ILE A 447 9.66 -0.54 -32.32
N ILE A 448 10.19 0.53 -32.92
CA ILE A 448 10.33 0.66 -34.38
C ILE A 448 11.27 -0.42 -34.92
N GLY A 449 12.42 -0.64 -34.27
CA GLY A 449 13.36 -1.70 -34.65
C GLY A 449 12.72 -3.09 -34.61
N LEU A 450 11.96 -3.41 -33.55
CA LEU A 450 11.21 -4.65 -33.43
C LEU A 450 10.15 -4.81 -34.53
N TYR A 451 9.46 -3.72 -34.88
CA TYR A 451 8.50 -3.71 -35.98
C TYR A 451 9.16 -4.02 -37.33
N ILE A 452 10.25 -3.32 -37.66
CA ILE A 452 10.99 -3.50 -38.92
C ILE A 452 11.56 -4.92 -39.02
N LEU A 453 12.21 -5.40 -37.96
CA LEU A 453 12.77 -6.76 -37.91
C LEU A 453 11.71 -7.82 -38.14
N GLN A 454 10.53 -7.64 -37.53
CA GLN A 454 9.44 -8.59 -37.69
C GLN A 454 8.83 -8.51 -39.10
N TRP A 455 8.60 -7.30 -39.61
CA TRP A 455 8.09 -7.11 -40.96
C TRP A 455 9.03 -7.73 -42.02
N SER A 456 10.34 -7.54 -41.89
CA SER A 456 11.35 -8.14 -42.77
C SER A 456 11.28 -9.67 -42.75
N ARG A 457 11.22 -10.29 -41.56
CA ARG A 457 11.13 -11.76 -41.42
C ARG A 457 9.87 -12.33 -42.05
N GLU A 458 8.76 -11.60 -41.94
CA GLU A 458 7.50 -12.03 -42.53
C GLU A 458 7.45 -11.83 -44.04
N ALA A 459 8.00 -10.73 -44.56
CA ALA A 459 8.16 -10.51 -45.99
C ALA A 459 9.03 -11.61 -46.62
N GLU A 460 10.15 -11.95 -45.98
CA GLU A 460 11.03 -13.05 -46.38
C GLU A 460 10.32 -14.41 -46.34
N SER A 461 9.61 -14.72 -45.24
CA SER A 461 8.82 -15.96 -45.14
C SER A 461 7.73 -16.07 -46.21
N LYS A 462 7.09 -14.95 -46.59
CA LYS A 462 6.07 -14.91 -47.63
C LYS A 462 6.68 -15.09 -49.02
N TYR A 463 7.83 -14.48 -49.28
CA TYR A 463 8.59 -14.64 -50.52
C TYR A 463 9.00 -16.10 -50.73
N PHE A 464 9.66 -16.73 -49.75
CA PHE A 464 10.06 -18.14 -49.82
C PHE A 464 8.85 -19.10 -49.92
N GLY A 465 7.72 -18.75 -49.31
CA GLY A 465 6.47 -19.51 -49.46
C GLY A 465 5.96 -19.49 -50.91
N LEU A 466 5.90 -18.30 -51.53
CA LEU A 466 5.50 -18.14 -52.93
C LEU A 466 6.48 -18.81 -53.90
N GLU A 467 7.78 -18.75 -53.63
CA GLU A 467 8.79 -19.39 -54.46
C GLU A 467 8.71 -20.92 -54.38
N ARG A 468 8.43 -21.46 -53.19
CA ARG A 468 8.15 -22.90 -53.00
C ARG A 468 6.90 -23.33 -53.76
N GLU A 469 5.80 -22.60 -53.63
CA GLU A 469 4.55 -22.89 -54.36
C GLU A 469 4.77 -22.85 -55.88
N ARG A 470 5.53 -21.85 -56.38
CA ARG A 470 5.91 -21.75 -57.78
C ARG A 470 6.75 -22.93 -58.24
N THR A 471 7.71 -23.37 -57.43
CA THR A 471 8.57 -24.52 -57.72
C THR A 471 7.75 -25.82 -57.75
N VAL A 472 6.86 -26.03 -56.78
CA VAL A 472 5.95 -27.19 -56.75
C VAL A 472 5.02 -27.18 -57.95
N ALA A 473 4.46 -26.03 -58.35
CA ALA A 473 3.60 -25.92 -59.52
C ALA A 473 4.36 -26.20 -60.84
N LEU A 474 5.64 -25.80 -60.94
CA LEU A 474 6.49 -26.11 -62.09
C LEU A 474 6.83 -27.60 -62.17
N LEU A 475 7.16 -28.23 -61.03
CA LEU A 475 7.43 -29.67 -60.96
C LEU A 475 6.18 -30.50 -61.26
N ALA A 476 5.01 -30.08 -60.77
CA ALA A 476 3.74 -30.76 -61.08
C ALA A 476 3.42 -30.74 -62.59
N ARG A 477 3.75 -29.64 -63.29
CA ARG A 477 3.58 -29.54 -64.76
C ARG A 477 4.58 -30.37 -65.58
N GLN A 478 5.66 -30.84 -64.98
CA GLN A 478 6.63 -31.73 -65.63
C GLN A 478 6.31 -33.23 -65.43
N VAL A 479 5.33 -33.55 -64.59
CA VAL A 479 4.98 -34.94 -64.21
C VAL A 479 3.64 -35.39 -64.81
N ASP A 480 2.85 -34.49 -65.42
CA ASP A 480 1.72 -34.86 -66.29
C ASP A 480 2.20 -34.92 -67.75
N PRO A 481 2.24 -36.11 -68.39
CA PRO A 481 2.68 -36.29 -69.78
C PRO A 481 1.71 -35.72 -70.83
#